data_AF-A0A6G0A0L0-F1
#
_entry.id   AF-A0A6G0A0L0-F1
#
_cell.length_a   1.000
_cell.length_b   1.000
_cell.length_c   1.000
_cell.angle_alpha   90.00
_cell.angle_beta   90.00
_cell.angle_gamma   90.00
#
_symmetry.space_group_name_H-M   'P 1'
#
loop_
_entity.id
_entity.type
_entity.pdbx_description
1 polymer ?
#
loop_
_entity_poly.entity_id
_entity_poly.type
_entity_poly.pdbx_seq_one_letter_code
_entity_poly.pdbx_strand_id
1 'polypeptide(L)'
;MVVPSKGHHYVNTLTTRRRFQSLFCRELRNPHTFFKRCGGFESRIDVFIKIWFPDVSPVGKKEVWGMKYIFFIDDDEMLRDMFPRVFRSWKRSWTAEAELRVADSTEHLLEMLDETREENRVLLITDGNMRGSRGFDLDGDELIEAVRAKVGARLVRAVIMTGRPEEFQAAAYRLGAELLAKPADPDALKRIVTEFVEN
;
A
#
# COMPACT_ATOMS: atom_id res chain seq x y z
N MET A 1 -46.67 38.90 22.01
CA MET A 1 -45.20 38.74 21.83
C MET A 1 -44.92 37.25 21.74
N VAL A 2 -43.92 36.82 20.96
CA VAL A 2 -43.50 35.43 20.62
C VAL A 2 -43.95 34.92 19.22
N VAL A 3 -43.16 35.38 18.24
CA VAL A 3 -42.51 34.70 17.08
C VAL A 3 -43.10 33.38 16.53
N PRO A 4 -43.43 33.30 15.22
CA PRO A 4 -43.66 32.04 14.52
C PRO A 4 -42.35 31.35 14.11
N SER A 5 -42.30 30.03 14.26
CA SER A 5 -41.19 29.17 13.88
C SER A 5 -40.92 29.24 12.37
N LYS A 6 -39.65 29.46 12.01
CA LYS A 6 -39.19 29.49 10.62
C LYS A 6 -39.28 28.09 10.03
N GLY A 7 -40.04 27.97 8.93
CA GLY A 7 -40.04 26.78 8.09
C GLY A 7 -38.63 26.47 7.59
N HIS A 8 -38.17 25.25 7.86
CA HIS A 8 -37.00 24.70 7.22
C HIS A 8 -37.33 24.42 5.76
N HIS A 9 -36.90 25.31 4.87
CA HIS A 9 -36.77 25.00 3.46
C HIS A 9 -35.76 23.86 3.33
N TYR A 10 -36.24 22.64 3.06
CA TYR A 10 -35.42 21.57 2.52
C TYR A 10 -34.93 22.01 1.14
N VAL A 11 -33.73 22.59 1.10
CA VAL A 11 -33.00 22.79 -0.15
C VAL A 11 -32.69 21.40 -0.67
N ASN A 12 -33.29 21.04 -1.80
CA ASN A 12 -33.16 19.76 -2.47
C ASN A 12 -31.67 19.43 -2.69
N THR A 13 -31.11 18.58 -1.82
CA THR A 13 -29.67 18.35 -1.64
C THR A 13 -29.01 17.74 -2.88
N LEU A 14 -29.78 17.06 -3.73
CA LEU A 14 -29.29 16.44 -4.97
C LEU A 14 -28.99 17.47 -6.07
N THR A 15 -29.81 18.52 -6.19
CA THR A 15 -29.63 19.56 -7.22
C THR A 15 -28.45 20.46 -6.88
N THR A 16 -28.26 20.75 -5.58
CA THR A 16 -27.09 21.46 -5.05
C THR A 16 -25.83 20.63 -5.26
N ARG A 17 -25.89 19.31 -5.05
CA ARG A 17 -24.77 18.38 -5.24
C ARG A 17 -24.27 18.36 -6.68
N ARG A 18 -25.15 18.21 -7.67
CA ARG A 18 -24.78 18.19 -9.09
C ARG A 18 -24.26 19.53 -9.60
N ARG A 19 -24.88 20.64 -9.18
CA ARG A 19 -24.38 21.99 -9.52
C ARG A 19 -23.00 22.25 -8.90
N PHE A 20 -22.77 21.79 -7.67
CA PHE A 20 -21.49 21.97 -6.99
C PHE A 20 -20.39 21.09 -7.58
N GLN A 21 -20.68 19.84 -7.93
CA GLN A 21 -19.74 18.94 -8.62
C GLN A 21 -19.35 19.48 -10.00
N SER A 22 -20.32 20.01 -10.75
CA SER A 22 -20.08 20.69 -12.03
C SER A 22 -19.21 21.94 -11.87
N LEU A 23 -19.47 22.77 -10.84
CA LEU A 23 -18.65 23.94 -10.54
C LEU A 23 -17.23 23.56 -10.09
N PHE A 24 -17.11 22.54 -9.23
CA PHE A 24 -15.84 22.05 -8.70
C PHE A 24 -14.96 21.43 -9.80
N CYS A 25 -15.52 20.58 -10.66
CA CYS A 25 -14.80 19.99 -11.79
C CYS A 25 -14.40 21.03 -12.85
N ARG A 26 -15.18 22.11 -13.00
CA ARG A 26 -14.90 23.20 -13.96
C ARG A 26 -13.82 24.15 -13.46
N GLU A 27 -13.71 24.36 -12.14
CA GLU A 27 -12.77 25.30 -11.51
C GLU A 27 -11.43 24.66 -11.08
N LEU A 28 -11.31 23.32 -11.09
CA LEU A 28 -10.04 22.60 -10.82
C LEU A 28 -8.88 22.95 -11.77
N ARG A 29 -9.11 23.67 -12.87
CA ARG A 29 -8.04 24.21 -13.72
C ARG A 29 -7.32 25.40 -13.09
N ASN A 30 -7.92 26.08 -12.11
CA ASN A 30 -7.27 27.18 -11.40
C ASN A 30 -7.82 27.34 -9.97
N PRO A 31 -7.38 26.48 -9.03
CA PRO A 31 -7.93 26.39 -7.68
C PRO A 31 -7.98 27.75 -6.95
N HIS A 32 -6.97 28.61 -7.14
CA HIS A 32 -6.90 29.93 -6.50
C HIS A 32 -8.10 30.84 -6.77
N THR A 33 -8.77 30.70 -7.92
CA THR A 33 -9.91 31.56 -8.32
C THR A 33 -11.19 31.19 -7.57
N PHE A 34 -11.41 29.89 -7.39
CA PHE A 34 -12.51 29.34 -6.61
C PHE A 34 -12.41 29.79 -5.14
N PHE A 35 -11.21 29.71 -4.56
CA PHE A 35 -10.99 30.03 -3.14
C PHE A 35 -11.14 31.51 -2.79
N LYS A 36 -10.78 32.43 -3.71
CA LYS A 36 -11.05 33.88 -3.53
C LYS A 36 -12.55 34.21 -3.51
N ARG A 37 -13.37 33.49 -4.29
CA ARG A 37 -14.83 33.71 -4.34
C ARG A 37 -15.58 33.18 -3.13
N CYS A 38 -15.05 32.18 -2.43
CA CYS A 38 -15.68 31.57 -1.26
C CYS A 38 -15.32 32.26 0.07
N GLY A 39 -14.67 33.43 0.06
CA GLY A 39 -14.56 34.29 1.24
C GLY A 39 -13.57 33.83 2.33
N GLY A 40 -12.42 33.24 1.95
CA GLY A 40 -11.32 33.00 2.90
C GLY A 40 -11.54 31.80 3.83
N PHE A 41 -12.02 30.68 3.28
CA PHE A 41 -12.35 29.46 4.02
C PHE A 41 -11.19 28.45 4.11
N GLU A 42 -9.94 28.93 4.23
CA GLU A 42 -8.76 28.05 4.25
C GLU A 42 -8.74 27.08 5.47
N SER A 43 -9.38 27.44 6.58
CA SER A 43 -9.33 26.68 7.84
C SER A 43 -10.35 25.54 7.99
N ARG A 44 -11.17 25.24 6.97
CA ARG A 44 -12.18 24.16 7.04
C ARG A 44 -12.17 23.21 5.82
N ILE A 45 -11.17 23.34 4.95
CA ILE A 45 -11.01 22.50 3.75
C ILE A 45 -10.87 21.03 4.14
N ASP A 46 -10.10 20.74 5.18
CA ASP A 46 -9.85 19.37 5.65
C ASP A 46 -11.14 18.68 6.08
N VAL A 47 -12.06 19.42 6.72
CA VAL A 47 -13.37 18.90 7.14
C VAL A 47 -14.26 18.63 5.93
N PHE A 48 -14.24 19.50 4.93
CA PHE A 48 -15.03 19.31 3.70
C PHE A 48 -14.53 18.13 2.86
N ILE A 49 -13.22 17.98 2.68
CA ILE A 49 -12.64 16.85 1.94
C ILE A 49 -12.92 15.55 2.70
N LYS A 50 -12.74 15.51 4.02
CA LYS A 50 -12.95 14.29 4.82
C LYS A 50 -14.40 13.82 4.87
N ILE A 51 -15.38 14.75 4.82
CA ILE A 51 -16.82 14.40 4.80
C ILE A 51 -17.26 13.92 3.41
N TRP A 52 -16.70 14.48 2.33
CA TRP A 52 -17.18 14.25 0.97
C TRP A 52 -16.34 13.27 0.15
N PHE A 53 -15.08 13.08 0.54
CA PHE A 53 -14.08 12.22 -0.08
C PHE A 53 -13.23 11.57 1.04
N PRO A 54 -13.79 10.63 1.82
CA PRO A 54 -13.11 10.05 2.97
C PRO A 54 -11.78 9.38 2.61
N ASP A 55 -11.60 8.98 1.35
CA ASP A 55 -10.39 8.32 0.84
C ASP A 55 -9.38 9.28 0.17
N VAL A 56 -9.69 10.58 0.08
CA VAL A 56 -8.78 11.57 -0.48
C VAL A 56 -8.02 12.24 0.66
N SER A 57 -6.80 11.76 0.89
CA SER A 57 -5.86 12.40 1.81
C SER A 57 -5.57 13.83 1.33
N PRO A 58 -5.54 14.84 2.22
CA PRO A 58 -5.32 16.22 1.81
C PRO A 58 -3.98 16.33 1.07
N VAL A 59 -4.06 16.82 -0.17
CA VAL A 59 -2.91 17.10 -1.03
C VAL A 59 -1.99 18.06 -0.29
N GLY A 60 -0.85 17.56 0.21
CA GLY A 60 0.20 18.42 0.76
C GLY A 60 0.98 17.91 1.98
N LYS A 61 0.60 16.81 2.63
CA LYS A 61 1.50 16.18 3.61
C LYS A 61 2.34 15.12 2.90
N LYS A 62 3.65 15.39 2.78
CA LYS A 62 4.64 14.36 2.46
C LYS A 62 4.49 13.30 3.55
N GLU A 63 3.89 12.15 3.21
CA GLU A 63 3.79 11.04 4.16
C GLU A 63 5.22 10.66 4.55
N VAL A 64 5.59 10.96 5.80
CA VAL A 64 6.84 10.51 6.38
C VAL A 64 6.60 9.06 6.78
N TRP A 65 6.82 8.17 5.83
CA TRP A 65 6.79 6.74 6.10
C TRP A 65 7.93 6.36 7.04
N GLY A 66 7.70 5.34 7.86
CA GLY A 66 8.73 4.74 8.69
C GLY A 66 9.82 4.04 7.87
N MET A 67 10.63 3.23 8.54
CA MET A 67 11.65 2.39 7.90
C MET A 67 11.00 1.47 6.85
N LYS A 68 11.75 1.14 5.79
CA LYS A 68 11.32 0.18 4.77
C LYS A 68 11.87 -1.21 5.10
N TYR A 69 10.99 -2.18 5.21
CA TYR A 69 11.34 -3.59 5.43
C TYR A 69 11.06 -4.40 4.20
N ILE A 70 11.97 -5.32 3.90
CA ILE A 70 11.84 -6.30 2.85
C ILE A 70 11.86 -7.65 3.54
N PHE A 71 10.74 -8.36 3.46
CA PHE A 71 10.61 -9.71 3.97
C PHE A 71 10.73 -10.67 2.80
N PHE A 72 11.65 -11.64 2.92
CA PHE A 72 11.79 -12.73 1.99
C PHE A 72 11.46 -14.04 2.70
N ILE A 73 10.60 -14.84 2.09
CA ILE A 73 10.23 -16.17 2.58
C ILE A 73 10.11 -17.12 1.39
N ASP A 74 10.71 -18.29 1.55
CA ASP A 74 10.75 -19.35 0.55
C ASP A 74 11.01 -20.64 1.32
N ASP A 75 10.46 -21.78 0.92
CA ASP A 75 10.71 -23.05 1.58
C ASP A 75 12.06 -23.67 1.16
N ASP A 76 12.65 -23.19 0.07
CA ASP A 76 14.01 -23.53 -0.38
C ASP A 76 15.09 -22.80 0.44
N GLU A 77 15.85 -23.58 1.22
CA GLU A 77 16.96 -23.10 2.06
C GLU A 77 18.07 -22.40 1.25
N MET A 78 18.38 -22.90 0.05
CA MET A 78 19.41 -22.33 -0.81
C MET A 78 19.01 -20.92 -1.27
N LEU A 79 17.73 -20.71 -1.59
CA LEU A 79 17.22 -19.38 -1.95
C LEU A 79 17.28 -18.42 -0.75
N ARG A 80 16.90 -18.87 0.45
CA ARG A 80 17.02 -18.09 1.69
C ARG A 80 18.45 -17.67 1.98
N ASP A 81 19.43 -18.52 1.70
CA ASP A 81 20.86 -18.22 1.89
C ASP A 81 21.45 -17.30 0.82
N MET A 82 20.99 -17.45 -0.42
CA MET A 82 21.50 -16.69 -1.56
C MET A 82 20.96 -15.26 -1.56
N PHE A 83 19.68 -15.07 -1.25
CA PHE A 83 19.00 -13.79 -1.41
C PHE A 83 19.68 -12.64 -0.62
N PRO A 84 20.09 -12.80 0.66
CA PRO A 84 20.84 -11.78 1.39
C PRO A 84 22.15 -11.36 0.72
N ARG A 85 22.85 -12.29 0.05
CA ARG A 85 24.11 -11.98 -0.65
C ARG A 85 23.86 -11.09 -1.85
N VAL A 86 22.83 -11.43 -2.62
CA VAL A 86 22.40 -10.66 -3.80
C VAL A 86 21.88 -9.29 -3.37
N PHE A 87 21.02 -9.24 -2.35
CA PHE A 87 20.50 -8.00 -1.77
C PHE A 87 21.59 -7.02 -1.33
N ARG A 88 22.64 -7.51 -0.63
CA ARG A 88 23.78 -6.68 -0.22
C ARG A 88 24.51 -6.05 -1.41
N SER A 89 24.56 -6.73 -2.55
CA SER A 89 25.15 -6.17 -3.77
C SER A 89 24.33 -5.00 -4.33
N TRP A 90 23.00 -5.07 -4.23
CA TRP A 90 22.08 -4.02 -4.68
C TRP A 90 22.03 -2.83 -3.74
N LYS A 91 22.09 -3.07 -2.42
CA LYS A 91 22.03 -2.01 -1.40
C LYS A 91 23.10 -0.93 -1.58
N ARG A 92 24.26 -1.27 -2.15
CA ARG A 92 25.35 -0.31 -2.44
C ARG A 92 24.95 0.82 -3.38
N SER A 93 23.89 0.67 -4.16
CA SER A 93 23.42 1.68 -5.11
C SER A 93 22.26 2.54 -4.60
N TRP A 94 21.73 2.27 -3.40
CA TRP A 94 20.53 2.94 -2.90
C TRP A 94 20.85 4.19 -2.10
N THR A 95 19.95 5.17 -2.16
CA THR A 95 20.02 6.40 -1.38
C THR A 95 19.17 6.33 -0.11
N ALA A 96 18.13 5.51 -0.12
CA ALA A 96 17.24 5.27 1.01
C ALA A 96 17.65 4.03 1.81
N GLU A 97 17.41 4.07 3.12
CA GLU A 97 17.64 2.92 3.99
C GLU A 97 16.49 1.92 3.91
N ALA A 98 16.88 0.64 3.83
CA ALA A 98 15.98 -0.50 3.93
C ALA A 98 16.66 -1.66 4.66
N GLU A 99 15.84 -2.46 5.34
CA GLU A 99 16.26 -3.65 6.08
C GLU A 99 15.67 -4.90 5.41
N LEU A 100 16.54 -5.88 5.12
CA LEU A 100 16.12 -7.20 4.67
C LEU A 100 15.99 -8.13 5.87
N ARG A 101 14.86 -8.84 5.93
CA ARG A 101 14.58 -9.92 6.88
C ARG A 101 14.21 -11.18 6.10
N VAL A 102 14.80 -12.31 6.47
CA VAL A 102 14.54 -13.60 5.82
C VAL A 102 13.88 -14.52 6.82
N ALA A 103 12.69 -15.01 6.49
CA ALA A 103 11.97 -15.98 7.29
C ALA A 103 12.23 -17.39 6.77
N ASP A 104 12.31 -18.35 7.69
CA ASP A 104 12.44 -19.79 7.41
C ASP A 104 11.15 -20.57 7.68
N SER A 105 10.09 -19.88 8.10
CA SER A 105 8.78 -20.43 8.40
C SER A 105 7.73 -19.32 8.40
N THR A 106 6.45 -19.70 8.31
CA THR A 106 5.32 -18.76 8.41
C THR A 106 5.31 -18.08 9.78
N GLU A 107 5.51 -18.84 10.86
CA GLU A 107 5.51 -18.34 12.24
C GLU A 107 6.62 -17.30 12.44
N HIS A 108 7.86 -17.63 12.06
CA HIS A 108 8.99 -16.72 12.17
C HIS A 108 8.77 -15.41 11.39
N LEU A 109 8.15 -15.46 10.20
CA LEU A 109 7.80 -14.24 9.48
C LEU A 109 6.82 -13.36 10.27
N LEU A 110 5.78 -13.98 10.84
CA LEU A 110 4.77 -13.27 11.61
C LEU A 110 5.34 -12.67 12.90
N GLU A 111 6.28 -13.35 13.56
CA GLU A 111 7.00 -12.83 14.73
C GLU A 111 7.86 -11.62 14.35
N MET A 112 8.63 -11.69 13.27
CA MET A 112 9.44 -10.55 12.81
C MET A 112 8.58 -9.34 12.40
N LEU A 113 7.32 -9.55 12.02
CA LEU A 113 6.37 -8.47 11.76
C LEU A 113 5.88 -7.80 13.06
N ASP A 114 5.79 -8.51 14.18
CA ASP A 114 5.43 -7.90 15.48
C ASP A 114 6.49 -6.90 15.96
N GLU A 115 7.74 -7.10 15.57
CA GLU A 115 8.83 -6.16 15.83
C GLU A 115 8.80 -4.92 14.92
N THR A 116 7.98 -4.96 13.86
CA THR A 116 7.87 -3.90 12.87
C THR A 116 6.78 -2.91 13.30
N ARG A 117 7.14 -1.63 13.45
CA ARG A 117 6.15 -0.57 13.77
C ARG A 117 5.09 -0.44 12.67
N GLU A 118 3.87 -0.08 13.05
CA GLU A 118 2.71 0.08 12.15
C GLU A 118 2.88 1.11 11.02
N GLU A 119 3.90 1.96 11.07
CA GLU A 119 4.11 3.07 10.12
C GLU A 119 5.12 2.71 9.02
N ASN A 120 5.71 1.53 9.14
CA ASN A 120 6.74 1.03 8.25
C ASN A 120 6.14 0.44 6.99
N ARG A 121 6.81 0.65 5.85
CA ARG A 121 6.40 0.03 4.59
C ARG A 121 7.06 -1.33 4.47
N VAL A 122 6.31 -2.29 3.92
CA VAL A 122 6.71 -3.67 3.76
C VAL A 122 6.69 -4.05 2.29
N LEU A 123 7.77 -4.67 1.83
CA LEU A 123 7.82 -5.46 0.63
C LEU A 123 7.89 -6.92 1.04
N LEU A 124 6.84 -7.69 0.79
CA LEU A 124 6.83 -9.13 0.98
C LEU A 124 7.17 -9.82 -0.34
N ILE A 125 8.21 -10.65 -0.34
CA ILE A 125 8.59 -11.52 -1.43
C ILE A 125 8.41 -12.95 -0.92
N THR A 126 7.47 -13.69 -1.51
CA THR A 126 7.08 -15.02 -1.05
C THR A 126 7.09 -16.01 -2.19
N ASP A 127 7.44 -17.27 -1.91
CA ASP A 127 7.06 -18.36 -2.82
C ASP A 127 5.54 -18.50 -2.84
N GLY A 128 4.99 -18.85 -4.01
CA GLY A 128 3.58 -19.09 -4.21
C GLY A 128 3.11 -20.39 -3.55
N ASN A 129 3.92 -21.44 -3.56
CA ASN A 129 3.51 -22.76 -3.05
C ASN A 129 4.48 -23.23 -1.95
N MET A 130 4.10 -23.00 -0.70
CA MET A 130 4.93 -23.37 0.46
C MET A 130 4.18 -24.32 1.42
N ARG A 131 2.85 -24.38 1.34
CA ARG A 131 2.05 -25.14 2.29
C ARG A 131 2.46 -26.62 2.26
N GLY A 132 2.63 -27.18 3.45
CA GLY A 132 3.00 -28.58 3.64
C GLY A 132 4.51 -28.82 3.67
N SER A 133 5.32 -27.80 3.35
CA SER A 133 6.73 -27.77 3.72
C SER A 133 6.88 -27.53 5.23
N ARG A 134 7.98 -28.00 5.82
CA ARG A 134 8.19 -27.96 7.27
C ARG A 134 8.20 -26.51 7.78
N GLY A 135 7.21 -26.13 8.60
CA GLY A 135 7.08 -24.78 9.17
C GLY A 135 6.31 -23.80 8.27
N PHE A 136 5.70 -24.27 7.18
CA PHE A 136 4.96 -23.45 6.22
C PHE A 136 3.50 -23.91 6.16
N ASP A 137 2.63 -23.14 6.80
CA ASP A 137 1.19 -23.47 6.93
C ASP A 137 0.33 -22.72 5.89
N LEU A 138 0.91 -21.69 5.27
CA LEU A 138 0.24 -20.81 4.30
C LEU A 138 0.98 -20.82 2.97
N ASP A 139 0.21 -20.80 1.89
CA ASP A 139 0.71 -20.48 0.56
C ASP A 139 0.94 -18.97 0.41
N GLY A 140 1.65 -18.57 -0.64
CA GLY A 140 2.10 -17.18 -0.79
C GLY A 140 0.97 -16.16 -0.82
N ASP A 141 -0.16 -16.50 -1.44
CA ASP A 141 -1.32 -15.62 -1.53
C ASP A 141 -2.04 -15.46 -0.17
N GLU A 142 -2.20 -16.54 0.58
CA GLU A 142 -2.75 -16.52 1.94
C GLU A 142 -1.82 -15.77 2.91
N LEU A 143 -0.50 -15.93 2.76
CA LEU A 143 0.48 -15.20 3.55
C LEU A 143 0.40 -13.70 3.28
N ILE A 144 0.23 -13.27 2.02
CA ILE A 144 0.03 -11.86 1.68
C ILE A 144 -1.19 -11.29 2.40
N GLU A 145 -2.30 -12.01 2.44
CA GLU A 145 -3.50 -11.58 3.17
C GLU A 145 -3.24 -11.45 4.67
N ALA A 146 -2.55 -12.42 5.28
CA ALA A 146 -2.19 -12.40 6.70
C ALA A 146 -1.29 -11.20 7.05
N VAL A 147 -0.26 -10.94 6.24
CA VAL A 147 0.65 -9.80 6.45
C VAL A 147 -0.09 -8.47 6.28
N ARG A 148 -0.99 -8.36 5.30
CA ARG A 148 -1.80 -7.16 5.10
C ARG A 148 -2.80 -6.90 6.21
N ALA A 149 -3.39 -7.95 6.77
CA ALA A 149 -4.26 -7.83 7.93
C ALA A 149 -3.49 -7.32 9.16
N LYS A 150 -2.22 -7.73 9.30
CA LYS A 150 -1.36 -7.36 10.43
C LYS A 150 -0.77 -5.94 10.32
N VAL A 151 -0.21 -5.59 9.15
CA VAL A 151 0.50 -4.32 8.93
C VAL A 151 -0.40 -3.24 8.35
N GLY A 152 -1.50 -3.63 7.69
CA GLY A 152 -2.37 -2.73 6.94
C GLY A 152 -2.08 -2.78 5.44
N ALA A 153 -3.10 -3.08 4.64
CA ALA A 153 -2.96 -3.37 3.21
C ALA A 153 -2.22 -2.29 2.40
N ARG A 154 -2.40 -1.00 2.74
CA ARG A 154 -1.76 0.13 2.05
C ARG A 154 -0.24 0.19 2.22
N LEU A 155 0.31 -0.49 3.23
CA LEU A 155 1.73 -0.48 3.55
C LEU A 155 2.50 -1.65 2.93
N VAL A 156 1.78 -2.63 2.38
CA VAL A 156 2.35 -3.89 1.90
C VAL A 156 2.33 -3.95 0.37
N ARG A 157 3.50 -3.86 -0.25
CA ARG A 157 3.74 -4.33 -1.62
C ARG A 157 4.09 -5.82 -1.55
N ALA A 158 3.58 -6.62 -2.48
CA ALA A 158 3.79 -8.07 -2.46
C ALA A 158 4.28 -8.58 -3.81
N VAL A 159 5.13 -9.60 -3.77
CA VAL A 159 5.67 -10.33 -4.92
C VAL A 159 5.50 -11.81 -4.66
N ILE A 160 4.83 -12.51 -5.58
CA ILE A 160 4.74 -13.97 -5.58
C ILE A 160 5.77 -14.49 -6.58
N MET A 161 6.72 -15.29 -6.09
CA MET A 161 7.65 -16.06 -6.91
C MET A 161 7.10 -17.48 -7.10
N THR A 162 7.01 -18.01 -8.32
CA THR A 162 6.47 -19.36 -8.52
C THR A 162 6.98 -20.01 -9.80
N GLY A 163 7.19 -21.34 -9.79
CA GLY A 163 7.45 -22.12 -11.00
C GLY A 163 6.21 -22.31 -11.89
N ARG A 164 5.02 -21.90 -11.42
CA ARG A 164 3.73 -22.12 -12.09
C ARG A 164 2.93 -20.82 -12.20
N PRO A 165 3.41 -19.83 -12.97
CA PRO A 165 2.83 -18.50 -13.02
C PRO A 165 1.35 -18.50 -13.43
N GLU A 166 0.92 -19.42 -14.31
CA GLU A 166 -0.48 -19.50 -14.73
C GLU A 166 -1.44 -19.86 -13.58
N GLU A 167 -1.00 -20.69 -12.62
CA GLU A 167 -1.81 -21.07 -11.45
C GLU A 167 -2.02 -19.88 -10.49
N PHE A 168 -1.02 -18.99 -10.39
CA PHE A 168 -1.04 -17.87 -9.43
C PHE A 168 -1.43 -16.53 -10.05
N GLN A 169 -1.60 -16.43 -11.37
CA GLN A 169 -1.90 -15.17 -12.05
C GLN A 169 -3.18 -14.51 -11.53
N ALA A 170 -4.26 -15.30 -11.35
CA ALA A 170 -5.53 -14.80 -10.84
C ALA A 170 -5.42 -14.30 -9.39
N ALA A 171 -4.69 -15.03 -8.54
CA ALA A 171 -4.46 -14.66 -7.15
C ALA A 171 -3.59 -13.40 -7.04
N ALA A 172 -2.50 -13.32 -7.80
CA ALA A 172 -1.62 -12.16 -7.86
C ALA A 172 -2.39 -10.90 -8.31
N TYR A 173 -3.19 -11.01 -9.38
CA TYR A 173 -4.04 -9.92 -9.85
C TYR A 173 -5.04 -9.45 -8.79
N ARG A 174 -5.76 -10.39 -8.16
CA ARG A 174 -6.73 -10.11 -7.09
C ARG A 174 -6.08 -9.37 -5.91
N LEU A 175 -4.86 -9.76 -5.57
CA LEU A 175 -4.09 -9.16 -4.48
C LEU A 175 -3.34 -7.89 -4.91
N GLY A 176 -3.32 -7.51 -6.20
CA GLY A 176 -2.43 -6.46 -6.68
C GLY A 176 -0.95 -6.75 -6.36
N ALA A 177 -0.58 -8.03 -6.31
CA ALA A 177 0.78 -8.49 -6.12
C ALA A 177 1.45 -8.64 -7.49
N GLU A 178 2.77 -8.47 -7.51
CA GLU A 178 3.57 -8.77 -8.69
C GLU A 178 3.85 -10.27 -8.75
N LEU A 179 3.92 -10.81 -9.96
CA LEU A 179 4.19 -12.22 -10.20
C LEU A 179 5.54 -12.37 -10.90
N LEU A 180 6.42 -13.17 -10.33
CA LEU A 180 7.71 -13.53 -10.92
C LEU A 180 7.78 -15.05 -11.12
N ALA A 181 8.07 -15.48 -12.35
CA ALA A 181 8.30 -16.89 -12.62
C ALA A 181 9.65 -17.34 -12.04
N LYS A 182 9.73 -18.55 -11.47
CA LYS A 182 10.98 -19.22 -11.10
C LYS A 182 11.53 -19.98 -12.33
N PRO A 183 12.84 -19.89 -12.62
CA PRO A 183 13.85 -19.08 -11.93
C PRO A 183 13.62 -17.58 -12.14
N ALA A 184 13.69 -16.80 -11.06
CA ALA A 184 13.42 -15.37 -11.13
C ALA A 184 14.52 -14.65 -11.91
N ASP A 185 14.11 -13.78 -12.84
CA ASP A 185 15.00 -12.84 -13.49
C ASP A 185 15.62 -11.91 -12.43
N PRO A 186 16.95 -11.94 -12.23
CA PRO A 186 17.61 -11.11 -11.23
C PRO A 186 17.40 -9.62 -11.44
N ASP A 187 17.31 -9.17 -12.70
CA ASP A 187 17.13 -7.75 -13.02
C ASP A 187 15.68 -7.31 -12.75
N ALA A 188 14.70 -8.17 -13.02
CA ALA A 188 13.31 -7.92 -12.67
C ALA A 188 13.14 -7.78 -11.14
N LEU A 189 13.71 -8.71 -10.36
CA LEU A 189 13.65 -8.66 -8.90
C LEU A 189 14.38 -7.46 -8.33
N LYS A 190 15.59 -7.15 -8.86
CA LYS A 190 16.36 -5.97 -8.48
C LYS A 190 15.57 -4.68 -8.71
N ARG A 191 14.89 -4.56 -9.85
CA ARG A 191 14.06 -3.39 -10.17
C ARG A 191 12.93 -3.22 -9.16
N ILE A 192 12.18 -4.28 -8.87
CA ILE A 192 11.06 -4.24 -7.91
C ILE A 192 11.53 -3.79 -6.53
N VAL A 193 12.62 -4.39 -6.05
CA VAL A 193 13.21 -4.05 -4.75
C VAL A 193 13.69 -2.59 -4.76
N THR A 194 14.42 -2.17 -5.79
CA THR A 194 14.95 -0.80 -5.89
C THR A 194 13.82 0.23 -5.96
N GLU A 195 12.78 -0.02 -6.76
CA GLU A 195 11.61 0.85 -6.83
C GLU A 195 10.89 0.98 -5.48
N PHE A 196 10.79 -0.10 -4.72
CA PHE A 196 10.22 -0.05 -3.37
C PHE A 196 11.08 0.75 -2.40
N VAL A 197 12.40 0.57 -2.46
CA VAL A 197 13.34 1.26 -1.57
C VAL A 197 13.42 2.76 -1.87
N GLU A 198 13.42 3.15 -3.14
CA GLU A 198 13.61 4.55 -3.54
C GLU A 198 12.29 5.38 -3.56
N ASN A 199 11.11 4.73 -3.66
CA ASN A 199 9.80 5.40 -3.59
C ASN A 199 9.09 5.11 -2.29
#